data_AF-A0A6J7QM10-F1
#
_entry.id   AF-A0A6J7QM10-F1
#
_cell.length_a   1.000
_cell.length_b   1.000
_cell.length_c   1.000
_cell.angle_alpha   90.00
_cell.angle_beta   90.00
_cell.angle_gamma   90.00
#
_symmetry.space_group_name_H-M   'P 1'
#
loop_
_entity.id
_entity.type
_entity.pdbx_description
1 polymer ?
#
loop_
_entity_poly.entity_id
_entity_poly.type
_entity_poly.pdbx_seq_one_letter_code
_entity_poly.pdbx_strand_id
1 'polypeptide(L)'
;MITRPSTSRVLEDVVEELTRDIMPMITDPAQQIRLHMLMIVLNDCANASEREISVMRTEIPEYLAFADDVAQATGNADVAAAVAGAQMGDSLVLSDVIRDYENASRAFSAAMDLVMDTINRDFIARGEALLKTRVVNERAILSGSSAVGRSAS
;
A
#
# COMPACT_ATOMS: atom_id res chain seq x y z
N MET A 1 16.19 -3.72 19.52
CA MET A 1 15.47 -3.06 18.42
C MET A 1 14.14 -2.60 18.96
N ILE A 2 13.91 -1.29 19.06
CA ILE A 2 12.54 -0.77 19.19
C ILE A 2 11.99 -0.80 17.77
N THR A 3 11.22 -1.83 17.45
CA THR A 3 10.48 -1.92 16.18
C THR A 3 9.52 -0.74 16.12
N ARG A 4 9.60 0.08 15.06
CA ARG A 4 8.56 1.08 14.80
C ARG A 4 7.23 0.34 14.62
N PRO A 5 6.16 0.72 15.34
CA PRO A 5 4.87 0.05 15.19
C PRO A 5 4.34 0.28 13.77
N SER A 6 3.62 -0.71 13.23
CA SER A 6 2.88 -0.55 11.98
C SER A 6 1.77 0.49 12.13
N THR A 7 1.29 1.05 11.01
CA THR A 7 0.14 1.96 11.04
C THR A 7 -1.11 1.30 11.64
N SER A 8 -1.36 0.02 11.32
CA SER A 8 -2.47 -0.75 11.92
C SER A 8 -2.35 -0.83 13.44
N ARG A 9 -1.15 -1.13 13.96
CA ARG A 9 -0.92 -1.28 15.40
C ARG A 9 -1.17 0.02 16.16
N VAL A 10 -0.74 1.16 15.60
CA VAL A 10 -1.00 2.47 16.21
C VAL A 10 -2.50 2.75 16.31
N LEU A 11 -3.27 2.39 15.27
CA LEU A 11 -4.72 2.60 15.26
C LEU A 11 -5.45 1.67 16.25
N GLU A 12 -5.03 0.41 16.35
CA GLU A 12 -5.54 -0.55 17.34
C GLU A 12 -5.28 -0.08 18.78
N ASP A 13 -4.06 0.39 19.07
CA ASP A 13 -3.70 0.90 20.40
C ASP A 13 -4.57 2.11 20.79
N VAL A 14 -4.88 3.00 19.84
CA VAL A 14 -5.82 4.12 20.05
C VAL A 14 -7.23 3.62 20.37
N VAL A 15 -7.73 2.62 19.64
CA VAL A 15 -9.05 2.03 19.91
C VAL A 15 -9.10 1.38 21.29
N GLU A 16 -8.02 0.70 21.70
CA GLU A 16 -7.91 0.11 23.03
C GLU A 16 -7.97 1.17 24.13
N GLU A 17 -7.23 2.28 23.97
CA GLU A 17 -7.23 3.41 24.92
C GLU A 17 -8.61 4.08 24.99
N LEU A 18 -9.25 4.34 23.84
CA LEU A 18 -10.61 4.89 23.78
C LEU A 18 -11.62 3.99 24.49
N THR A 19 -11.48 2.67 24.34
CA THR A 19 -12.39 1.68 24.94
C THR A 19 -12.19 1.59 26.45
N ARG A 20 -10.94 1.52 26.90
CA ARG A 20 -10.60 1.28 28.31
C ARG A 20 -10.75 2.52 29.16
N ASP A 21 -10.29 3.67 28.66
CA ASP A 21 -10.06 4.86 29.48
C ASP A 21 -11.12 5.95 29.22
N ILE A 22 -11.63 6.08 27.99
CA ILE A 22 -12.58 7.15 27.63
C ILE A 22 -14.04 6.68 27.69
N MET A 23 -14.37 5.52 27.13
CA MET A 23 -15.75 5.02 27.07
C MET A 23 -16.45 4.98 28.45
N PRO A 24 -15.81 4.52 29.55
CA PRO A 24 -16.46 4.46 30.86
C PRO A 24 -16.78 5.84 31.45
N MET A 25 -16.12 6.90 30.99
CA MET A 25 -16.34 8.27 31.47
C MET A 25 -17.54 8.95 30.81
N ILE A 26 -18.04 8.41 29.70
CA ILE A 26 -19.17 8.98 28.95
C ILE A 26 -20.48 8.44 29.52
N THR A 27 -21.30 9.31 30.09
CA THR A 27 -22.60 8.93 30.67
C THR A 27 -23.78 9.10 29.71
N ASP A 28 -23.64 9.93 28.66
CA ASP A 28 -24.68 10.12 27.64
C ASP A 28 -24.68 8.96 26.63
N PRO A 29 -25.75 8.15 26.53
CA PRO A 29 -25.83 7.04 25.58
C PRO A 29 -25.62 7.47 24.12
N ALA A 30 -26.06 8.67 23.75
CA ALA A 30 -25.87 9.16 22.38
C ALA A 30 -24.38 9.44 22.07
N GLN A 31 -23.60 9.91 23.06
CA GLN A 31 -22.17 10.09 22.94
C GLN A 31 -21.42 8.75 22.90
N GLN A 32 -21.85 7.75 23.69
CA GLN A 32 -21.29 6.41 23.64
C GLN A 32 -21.43 5.77 22.25
N ILE A 33 -22.63 5.88 21.64
CA ILE A 33 -22.87 5.39 20.28
C ILE A 33 -21.95 6.06 19.27
N ARG A 34 -21.82 7.40 19.33
CA ARG A 34 -20.92 8.14 18.43
C ARG A 34 -19.46 7.71 18.58
N LEU A 35 -18.98 7.51 19.82
CA LEU A 35 -17.63 7.00 20.06
C LEU A 35 -17.47 5.58 19.49
N HIS A 36 -18.47 4.72 19.65
CA HIS A 36 -18.45 3.38 19.07
C HIS A 36 -18.35 3.39 17.55
N MET A 37 -19.10 4.27 16.88
CA MET A 37 -19.00 4.46 15.43
C MET A 37 -17.60 4.92 15.00
N LEU A 38 -16.98 5.84 15.75
CA LEU A 38 -15.61 6.28 15.46
C LEU A 38 -14.59 5.14 15.62
N MET A 39 -14.74 4.31 16.65
CA MET A 39 -13.86 3.15 16.85
C MET A 39 -14.01 2.11 15.74
N ILE A 40 -15.21 1.90 15.20
CA ILE A 40 -15.42 1.05 14.01
C ILE A 40 -14.62 1.61 12.82
N VAL A 41 -14.73 2.92 12.55
CA VAL A 41 -13.97 3.55 11.46
C VAL A 41 -12.45 3.42 11.67
N LEU A 42 -11.96 3.59 12.90
CA LEU A 42 -10.53 3.42 13.19
C LEU A 42 -10.05 1.97 12.94
N ASN A 43 -10.85 0.97 13.33
CA ASN A 43 -10.55 -0.43 13.04
C ASN A 43 -10.59 -0.72 11.53
N ASP A 44 -11.55 -0.14 10.81
CA ASP A 44 -11.61 -0.26 9.34
C ASP A 44 -10.37 0.36 8.68
N CYS A 45 -9.90 1.52 9.19
CA CYS A 45 -8.64 2.13 8.76
C CYS A 45 -7.42 1.25 9.08
N ALA A 46 -7.38 0.60 10.24
CA ALA A 46 -6.30 -0.32 10.59
C ALA A 46 -6.22 -1.48 9.59
N ASN A 47 -7.37 -2.13 9.34
CA ASN A 47 -7.49 -3.22 8.36
C ASN A 47 -7.16 -2.78 6.93
N ALA A 48 -7.61 -1.59 6.52
CA ALA A 48 -7.28 -1.03 5.21
C ALA A 48 -5.77 -0.80 5.07
N SER A 49 -5.14 -0.19 6.08
CA SER A 49 -3.70 0.08 6.06
C SER A 49 -2.87 -1.19 5.99
N GLU A 50 -3.26 -2.26 6.71
CA GLU A 50 -2.56 -3.55 6.66
C GLU A 50 -2.64 -4.19 5.27
N ARG A 51 -3.81 -4.17 4.64
CA ARG A 51 -4.01 -4.67 3.27
C ARG A 51 -3.18 -3.88 2.26
N GLU A 52 -3.21 -2.56 2.34
CA GLU A 52 -2.41 -1.69 1.47
C GLU A 52 -0.92 -1.96 1.61
N ILE A 53 -0.41 -2.01 2.84
CA ILE A 53 1.00 -2.33 3.12
C ILE A 53 1.36 -3.71 2.55
N SER A 54 0.52 -4.72 2.78
CA SER A 54 0.77 -6.08 2.29
C SER A 54 0.85 -6.13 0.77
N VAL A 55 -0.06 -5.46 0.06
CA VAL A 55 -0.07 -5.40 -1.41
C VAL A 55 1.17 -4.67 -1.91
N MET A 56 1.44 -3.46 -1.41
CA MET A 56 2.58 -2.65 -1.85
C MET A 56 3.91 -3.38 -1.64
N ARG A 57 4.10 -4.04 -0.49
CA ARG A 57 5.32 -4.82 -0.20
C ARG A 57 5.46 -6.06 -1.07
N THR A 58 4.36 -6.60 -1.59
CA THR A 58 4.38 -7.73 -2.54
C THR A 58 4.73 -7.24 -3.95
N GLU A 59 4.21 -6.08 -4.36
CA GLU A 59 4.41 -5.53 -5.71
C GLU A 59 5.78 -4.86 -5.90
N ILE A 60 6.36 -4.23 -4.87
CA ILE A 60 7.66 -3.54 -4.98
C ILE A 60 8.75 -4.46 -5.57
N PRO A 61 9.00 -5.68 -5.06
CA PRO A 61 9.99 -6.58 -5.65
C PRO A 61 9.69 -6.94 -7.10
N GLU A 62 8.43 -7.09 -7.50
CA GLU A 62 8.05 -7.41 -8.88
C GLU A 62 8.40 -6.27 -9.85
N TYR A 63 8.14 -5.02 -9.43
CA TYR A 63 8.48 -3.82 -10.20
C TYR A 63 9.98 -3.64 -10.34
N LEU A 64 10.72 -3.81 -9.24
CA LEU A 64 12.17 -3.69 -9.25
C LEU A 64 12.83 -4.80 -10.07
N ALA A 65 12.35 -6.04 -9.97
CA ALA A 65 12.87 -7.15 -10.78
C ALA A 65 12.63 -6.92 -12.28
N PHE A 66 11.43 -6.45 -12.67
CA PHE A 66 11.16 -6.11 -14.07
C PHE A 66 12.07 -4.98 -14.56
N ALA A 67 12.20 -3.90 -13.79
CA ALA A 67 13.03 -2.77 -14.17
C ALA A 67 14.52 -3.13 -14.24
N ASP A 68 15.01 -3.99 -13.33
CA ASP A 68 16.37 -4.50 -13.35
C ASP A 68 16.64 -5.38 -14.58
N ASP A 69 15.72 -6.31 -14.92
CA ASP A 69 15.82 -7.12 -16.13
C ASP A 69 15.93 -6.24 -17.40
N VAL A 70 15.12 -5.18 -17.48
CA VAL A 70 15.14 -4.24 -18.60
C VAL A 70 16.45 -3.44 -18.63
N ALA A 71 16.93 -2.96 -17.47
CA ALA A 71 18.20 -2.26 -17.36
C ALA A 71 19.38 -3.13 -17.81
N GLN A 72 19.42 -4.39 -17.38
CA GLN A 72 20.47 -5.34 -17.76
C GLN A 72 20.41 -5.68 -19.26
N ALA A 73 19.22 -5.88 -19.81
CA ALA A 73 19.05 -6.24 -21.22
C ALA A 73 19.38 -5.08 -22.18
N THR A 74 19.13 -3.84 -21.77
CA THR A 74 19.28 -2.66 -22.64
C THR A 74 20.55 -1.86 -22.37
N GLY A 75 21.15 -2.02 -21.18
CA GLY A 75 22.24 -1.16 -20.71
C GLY A 75 21.84 0.29 -20.48
N ASN A 76 20.54 0.60 -20.37
CA ASN A 76 20.06 1.96 -20.20
C ASN A 76 20.39 2.51 -18.81
N ALA A 77 21.17 3.60 -18.78
CA ALA A 77 21.66 4.20 -17.54
C ALA A 77 20.56 4.86 -16.69
N ASP A 78 19.51 5.39 -17.31
CA ASP A 78 18.41 6.06 -16.60
C ASP A 78 17.54 5.04 -15.85
N VAL A 79 17.23 3.92 -16.50
CA VAL A 79 16.50 2.80 -15.86
C VAL A 79 17.36 2.21 -14.73
N ALA A 80 18.66 1.99 -14.96
CA ALA A 80 19.57 1.48 -13.93
C ALA A 80 19.66 2.43 -12.73
N ALA A 81 19.71 3.75 -12.95
CA ALA A 81 19.72 4.74 -11.89
C ALA A 81 18.39 4.76 -11.11
N ALA A 82 17.25 4.62 -11.80
CA ALA A 82 15.95 4.53 -11.16
C ALA A 82 15.81 3.28 -10.28
N VAL A 83 16.30 2.13 -10.74
CA VAL A 83 16.38 0.89 -9.95
C VAL A 83 17.27 1.08 -8.72
N ALA A 84 18.47 1.63 -8.88
CA ALA A 84 19.40 1.84 -7.78
C ALA A 84 18.86 2.81 -6.71
N GLY A 85 18.04 3.79 -7.11
CA GLY A 85 17.38 4.73 -6.22
C GLY A 85 16.12 4.19 -5.53
N ALA A 86 15.62 3.01 -5.94
CA ALA A 86 14.42 2.41 -5.40
C ALA A 86 14.77 1.20 -4.52
N GLN A 87 14.52 1.31 -3.22
CA GLN A 87 14.75 0.25 -2.26
C GLN A 87 13.52 0.08 -1.37
N MET A 88 13.20 -1.17 -1.06
CA MET A 88 12.19 -1.49 -0.05
C MET A 88 12.85 -1.43 1.33
N GLY A 89 12.37 -0.54 2.19
CA GLY A 89 12.75 -0.52 3.59
C GLY A 89 11.99 -1.55 4.43
N ASP A 90 12.35 -1.63 5.71
CA ASP A 90 11.71 -2.50 6.70
C ASP A 90 10.52 -1.83 7.42
N SER A 91 10.18 -0.59 7.07
CA SER A 91 9.08 0.14 7.72
C SER A 91 7.72 -0.47 7.36
N LEU A 92 6.84 -0.53 8.36
CA LEU A 92 5.41 -0.85 8.20
C LEU A 92 4.52 0.36 8.51
N VAL A 93 5.10 1.55 8.50
CA VAL A 93 4.35 2.80 8.52
C VAL A 93 3.91 3.08 7.08
N LEU A 94 2.60 3.22 6.86
CA LEU A 94 2.01 3.33 5.53
C LEU A 94 2.67 4.43 4.68
N SER A 95 3.01 5.58 5.27
CA SER A 95 3.69 6.68 4.54
C SER A 95 5.11 6.35 4.09
N ASP A 96 5.87 5.57 4.88
CA ASP A 96 7.17 5.08 4.44
C ASP A 96 7.01 4.04 3.32
N VAL A 97 6.03 3.14 3.44
CA VAL A 97 5.76 2.10 2.42
C VAL A 97 5.28 2.73 1.11
N ILE A 98 4.43 3.76 1.17
CA ILE A 98 3.98 4.52 -0.01
C ILE A 98 5.18 5.14 -0.72
N ARG A 99 6.12 5.75 0.01
CA ARG A 99 7.33 6.32 -0.59
C ARG A 99 8.16 5.25 -1.32
N ASP A 100 8.35 4.09 -0.70
CA ASP A 100 9.10 2.99 -1.31
C ASP A 100 8.37 2.45 -2.56
N TYR A 101 7.03 2.34 -2.50
CA TYR A 101 6.18 1.95 -3.61
C TYR A 101 6.22 2.96 -4.78
N GLU A 102 6.21 4.27 -4.49
CA GLU A 102 6.37 5.33 -5.50
C GLU A 102 7.74 5.27 -6.17
N ASN A 103 8.81 4.98 -5.44
CA ASN A 103 10.14 4.80 -6.00
C ASN A 103 10.19 3.59 -6.94
N ALA A 104 9.67 2.45 -6.51
CA ALA A 104 9.60 1.24 -7.34
C ALA A 104 8.72 1.44 -8.58
N SER A 105 7.59 2.12 -8.43
CA SER A 105 6.69 2.46 -9.55
C SER A 105 7.38 3.35 -10.57
N ARG A 106 8.20 4.31 -10.14
CA ARG A 106 8.99 5.15 -11.06
C ARG A 106 10.02 4.35 -11.83
N ALA A 107 10.73 3.42 -11.20
CA ALA A 107 11.66 2.52 -11.88
C ALA A 107 10.93 1.65 -12.91
N PHE A 108 9.78 1.08 -12.54
CA PHE A 108 8.94 0.31 -13.46
C PHE A 108 8.44 1.13 -14.64
N SER A 109 7.94 2.35 -14.41
CA SER A 109 7.49 3.25 -15.49
C SER A 109 8.61 3.60 -16.46
N ALA A 110 9.80 3.94 -15.96
CA ALA A 110 10.96 4.22 -16.81
C ALA A 110 11.35 3.00 -17.68
N ALA A 111 11.29 1.80 -17.11
CA ALA A 111 11.53 0.56 -17.84
C ALA A 111 10.46 0.31 -18.91
N MET A 112 9.18 0.53 -18.59
CA MET A 112 8.07 0.37 -19.54
C MET A 112 8.17 1.34 -20.72
N ASP A 113 8.48 2.61 -20.46
CA ASP A 113 8.64 3.62 -21.51
C ASP A 113 9.74 3.19 -22.51
N LEU A 114 10.89 2.74 -21.99
CA LEU A 114 11.99 2.22 -22.81
C LEU A 114 11.61 0.95 -23.60
N VAL A 115 10.90 0.03 -22.97
CA VAL A 115 10.47 -1.23 -23.60
C VAL A 115 9.48 -0.97 -24.74
N MET A 116 8.59 0.01 -24.57
CA MET A 116 7.65 0.44 -25.60
C MET A 116 8.37 1.08 -26.79
N ASP A 117 9.39 1.91 -26.54
CA ASP A 117 10.21 2.53 -27.59
C ASP A 117 11.05 1.50 -28.38
N THR A 118 11.53 0.46 -27.72
CA THR A 118 12.34 -0.60 -28.34
C THR A 118 11.50 -1.73 -28.98
N ILE A 119 10.18 -1.71 -28.82
CA ILE A 119 9.23 -2.72 -29.33
C ILE A 119 9.63 -4.16 -28.91
N ASN A 120 10.18 -4.31 -27.70
CA ASN A 120 10.53 -5.62 -27.18
C ASN A 120 9.27 -6.34 -26.68
N ARG A 121 8.65 -7.15 -27.55
CA ARG A 121 7.35 -7.79 -27.30
C ARG A 121 7.31 -8.66 -26.05
N ASP A 122 8.41 -9.30 -25.69
CA ASP A 122 8.45 -10.17 -24.51
C ASP A 122 8.40 -9.34 -23.23
N PHE A 123 9.15 -8.23 -23.16
CA PHE A 123 9.06 -7.31 -22.04
C PHE A 123 7.72 -6.58 -21.99
N ILE A 124 7.15 -6.19 -23.14
CA ILE A 124 5.81 -5.58 -23.18
C ILE A 124 4.78 -6.53 -22.57
N ALA A 125 4.77 -7.80 -22.98
CA ALA A 125 3.83 -8.79 -22.46
C ALA A 125 3.99 -9.02 -20.95
N ARG A 126 5.23 -9.08 -20.45
CA ARG A 126 5.52 -9.18 -19.01
C ARG A 126 5.05 -7.95 -18.24
N GLY A 127 5.33 -6.74 -18.74
CA GLY A 127 4.90 -5.49 -18.12
C GLY A 127 3.38 -5.34 -18.08
N GLU A 128 2.68 -5.70 -19.15
CA GLU A 128 1.21 -5.74 -19.18
C GLU A 128 0.62 -6.73 -18.17
N ALA A 129 1.26 -7.89 -17.96
CA ALA A 129 0.82 -8.85 -16.97
C ALA A 129 0.90 -8.27 -15.56
N LEU A 130 1.98 -7.55 -15.22
CA LEU A 130 2.12 -6.86 -13.93
C LEU A 130 1.04 -5.79 -13.75
N LEU A 131 0.77 -4.98 -14.78
CA LEU A 131 -0.29 -3.98 -14.74
C LEU A 131 -1.69 -4.60 -14.54
N LYS A 132 -1.95 -5.75 -15.15
CA LYS A 132 -3.22 -6.48 -14.94
C LYS A 132 -3.35 -6.96 -13.49
N THR A 133 -2.29 -7.51 -12.91
CA THR A 133 -2.27 -7.91 -11.49
C THR A 133 -2.56 -6.72 -10.58
N ARG A 134 -1.91 -5.57 -10.81
CA ARG A 134 -2.14 -4.34 -10.06
C ARG A 134 -3.61 -3.90 -10.07
N VAL A 135 -4.25 -3.90 -11.24
CA VAL A 135 -5.68 -3.52 -11.35
C VAL A 135 -6.58 -4.45 -10.53
N VAL A 136 -6.24 -5.74 -10.45
CA VAL A 136 -6.96 -6.70 -9.58
C VAL A 136 -6.73 -6.37 -8.10
N ASN A 137 -5.50 -6.10 -7.71
CA ASN A 137 -5.13 -5.76 -6.34
C ASN A 137 -5.77 -4.45 -5.86
N GLU A 138 -5.74 -3.39 -6.67
CA GLU A 138 -6.38 -2.10 -6.36
C GLU A 138 -7.89 -2.27 -6.13
N ARG A 139 -8.57 -3.07 -6.95
CA ARG A 139 -10.00 -3.39 -6.75
C ARG A 139 -10.25 -4.16 -5.45
N ALA A 140 -9.35 -5.07 -5.08
CA ALA A 140 -9.46 -5.83 -3.83
C ALA A 140 -9.32 -4.91 -2.61
N ILE A 141 -8.39 -3.94 -2.66
CA ILE A 141 -8.23 -2.93 -1.61
C ILE A 141 -9.50 -2.06 -1.49
N LEU A 142 -10.00 -1.52 -2.60
CA LEU A 142 -11.15 -0.60 -2.61
C LEU A 142 -12.47 -1.27 -2.20
N SER A 143 -12.65 -2.56 -2.50
CA SER A 143 -13.88 -3.29 -2.14
C SER A 143 -13.98 -3.64 -0.65
N GLY A 144 -12.87 -3.54 0.10
CA GLY A 144 -12.82 -3.85 1.53
C GLY A 144 -13.20 -2.70 2.48
N SER A 145 -13.61 -1.53 1.96
CA SER A 145 -13.96 -0.35 2.76
C SER A 145 -15.48 -0.14 2.79
N SER A 146 -16.18 -0.75 3.76
CA SER A 146 -17.57 -0.40 4.03
C SER A 146 -17.62 0.82 4.94
N ALA A 147 -17.93 2.00 4.39
CA ALA A 147 -18.22 3.16 5.22
C ALA A 147 -19.46 2.87 6.10
N VAL A 148 -19.31 2.97 7.42
CA VAL A 148 -20.40 2.84 8.39
C VAL A 148 -21.57 3.72 7.97
N GLY A 149 -22.73 3.09 7.72
CA GLY A 149 -23.96 3.77 7.28
C GLY A 149 -24.41 3.47 5.84
N ARG A 150 -23.63 2.73 5.04
CA ARG A 150 -24.09 2.16 3.76
C ARG A 150 -24.44 0.67 3.89
N SER A 151 -25.35 0.35 4.80
CA SER A 151 -26.11 -0.90 4.68
C SER A 151 -27.13 -0.66 3.56
N ALA A 152 -27.15 -1.53 2.56
CA ALA A 152 -28.04 -1.48 1.41
C ALA A 152 -29.47 -1.02 1.79
N SER A 153 -29.89 0.11 1.21
CA SER A 153 -31.29 0.45 1.00
C SER A 153 -31.78 -0.21 -0.29
#